data_AF-A0A7W0PL60-F1
#
_entry.id   AF-A0A7W0PL60-F1
#
_cell.length_a   1.000
_cell.length_b   1.000
_cell.length_c   1.000
_cell.angle_alpha   90.00
_cell.angle_beta   90.00
_cell.angle_gamma   90.00
#
_symmetry.space_group_name_H-M   'P 1'
#
loop_
_entity.id
_entity.type
_entity.pdbx_description
1 polymer ?
#
loop_
_entity_poly.entity_id
_entity_poly.type
_entity_poly.pdbx_seq_one_letter_code
_entity_poly.pdbx_strand_id
1 'polypeptide(L)'
;MARTQTALYSELDEDLQLSWSEAELPERERTKHVHRLHPYLGKFVPQLAEALLGRYVPPGGRVLDPFAGSGTTLVQALESGYDAVGVDVAAFNCLLMRVKTARYDAFRLEKDLREAYSRRGHSRSSARGYLADWYAARAAAE
;
A
#
# COMPACT_ATOMS: atom_id res chain seq x y z
N MET A 1 -6.88 26.03 -19.44
CA MET A 1 -5.97 25.01 -20.02
C MET A 1 -5.56 24.06 -18.91
N ALA A 2 -5.55 22.75 -19.17
CA ALA A 2 -5.06 21.78 -18.20
C ALA A 2 -3.55 21.99 -17.99
N ARG A 3 -3.11 22.07 -16.73
CA ARG A 3 -1.69 22.27 -16.39
C ARG A 3 -0.91 20.98 -16.66
N THR A 4 0.37 21.11 -17.00
CA THR A 4 1.26 19.94 -17.18
C THR A 4 1.67 19.38 -15.82
N GLN A 5 1.94 18.09 -15.77
CA GLN A 5 2.38 17.41 -14.54
C GLN A 5 3.68 18.00 -13.99
N THR A 6 4.59 18.45 -14.85
CA THR A 6 5.82 19.15 -14.48
C THR A 6 5.55 20.47 -13.75
N ALA A 7 4.57 21.26 -14.21
CA ALA A 7 4.22 22.53 -13.59
C ALA A 7 3.51 22.34 -12.23
N LEU A 8 2.73 21.26 -12.09
CA LEU A 8 2.13 20.86 -10.81
C LEU A 8 3.22 20.44 -9.81
N TYR A 9 4.19 19.63 -10.24
CA TYR A 9 5.29 19.21 -9.38
C TYR A 9 6.20 20.37 -8.98
N SER A 10 6.51 21.33 -9.86
CA SER A 10 7.34 22.48 -9.50
C SER A 10 6.68 23.40 -8.46
N GLU A 11 5.37 23.65 -8.58
CA GLU A 11 4.64 24.42 -7.56
C GLU A 11 4.56 23.65 -6.23
N LEU A 12 4.35 22.33 -6.28
CA LEU A 12 4.36 21.48 -5.08
C LEU A 12 5.75 21.40 -4.44
N ASP A 13 6.82 21.36 -5.22
CA ASP A 13 8.21 21.33 -4.73
C ASP A 13 8.57 22.63 -4.01
N GLU A 14 8.15 23.78 -4.55
CA GLU A 14 8.36 25.10 -3.95
C GLU A 14 7.48 25.33 -2.70
N ASP A 15 6.19 24.93 -2.73
CA ASP A 15 5.24 25.14 -1.63
C ASP A 15 5.37 24.11 -0.49
N LEU A 16 5.83 22.88 -0.77
CA LEU A 16 5.84 21.77 0.20
C LEU A 16 7.24 21.36 0.66
N GLN A 17 8.30 22.07 0.24
CA GLN A 17 9.70 21.68 0.49
C GLN A 17 9.97 20.20 0.13
N LEU A 18 9.36 19.72 -0.95
CA LEU A 18 9.54 18.33 -1.43
C LEU A 18 10.85 18.18 -2.23
N SER A 19 11.92 18.87 -1.83
CA SER A 19 13.25 18.73 -2.45
C SER A 19 13.89 17.42 -2.01
N TRP A 20 13.37 16.31 -2.50
CA TRP A 20 14.02 15.02 -2.38
C TRP A 20 13.92 14.35 -3.73
N SER A 21 15.02 14.35 -4.47
CA SER A 21 15.15 13.41 -5.57
C SER A 21 15.00 11.99 -5.01
N GLU A 22 14.42 11.05 -5.77
CA GLU A 22 14.29 9.65 -5.34
C GLU A 22 15.65 9.02 -4.93
N ALA A 23 16.76 9.65 -5.33
CA ALA A 23 18.14 9.32 -4.98
C ALA A 23 18.57 9.79 -3.57
N GLU A 24 17.95 10.82 -3.01
CA GLU A 24 18.35 11.45 -1.74
C GLU A 24 17.63 10.87 -0.51
N LEU A 25 16.51 10.15 -0.70
CA LEU A 25 15.80 9.45 0.36
C LEU A 25 15.73 7.93 0.11
N PRO A 26 16.51 7.12 0.87
CA PRO A 26 16.49 5.67 0.77
C PRO A 26 15.07 5.11 0.92
N GLU A 27 14.74 4.07 0.15
CA GLU A 27 13.40 3.44 0.19
C GLU A 27 12.97 3.06 1.62
N ARG A 28 13.93 2.72 2.49
CA ARG A 28 13.70 2.42 3.91
C ARG A 28 13.00 3.57 4.65
N GLU A 29 13.30 4.81 4.29
CA GLU A 29 12.76 6.03 4.90
C GLU A 29 11.50 6.52 4.18
N ARG A 30 11.36 6.23 2.88
CA ARG A 30 10.16 6.59 2.09
C ARG A 30 8.95 5.69 2.35
N THR A 31 9.19 4.39 2.58
CA THR A 31 8.11 3.44 2.84
C THR A 31 7.88 3.27 4.34
N LYS A 32 7.03 4.12 4.91
CA LYS A 32 6.49 3.90 6.25
C LYS A 32 5.63 2.63 6.27
N HIS A 33 5.77 1.83 7.33
CA HIS A 33 4.82 0.79 7.74
C HIS A 33 4.39 -0.24 6.66
N VAL A 34 3.08 -0.45 6.53
CA VAL A 34 2.41 -1.52 5.77
C VAL A 34 2.56 -1.41 4.25
N HIS A 35 3.16 -0.33 3.75
CA HIS A 35 3.31 -0.08 2.31
C HIS A 35 4.22 -1.11 1.61
N ARG A 36 5.02 -1.86 2.37
CA ARG A 36 5.87 -2.97 1.90
C ARG A 36 5.18 -4.33 1.78
N LEU A 37 3.93 -4.47 2.21
CA LEU A 37 3.23 -5.77 2.16
C LEU A 37 3.13 -6.36 0.75
N HIS A 38 3.15 -5.53 -0.30
CA HIS A 38 3.14 -5.99 -1.69
C HIS A 38 3.81 -4.98 -2.63
N PRO A 39 4.72 -5.37 -3.54
CA PRO A 39 5.25 -4.49 -4.57
C PRO A 39 4.13 -4.12 -5.55
N TYR A 40 3.84 -2.83 -5.72
CA TYR A 40 2.81 -2.37 -6.66
C TYR A 40 3.44 -1.33 -7.59
N LEU A 41 3.29 -1.55 -8.89
CA LEU A 41 3.80 -0.65 -9.92
C LEU A 41 2.89 0.58 -9.98
N GLY A 42 3.45 1.79 -9.95
CA GLY A 42 2.68 3.05 -9.98
C GLY A 42 2.25 3.58 -8.61
N LYS A 43 2.91 3.20 -7.51
CA LYS A 43 2.72 3.87 -6.21
C LYS A 43 3.37 5.26 -6.22
N PHE A 44 2.68 6.24 -5.65
CA PHE A 44 3.30 7.51 -5.27
C PHE A 44 3.84 7.47 -3.83
N VAL A 45 4.72 8.40 -3.49
CA VAL A 45 5.36 8.49 -2.17
C VAL A 45 4.35 8.92 -1.09
N PRO A 46 4.32 8.25 0.09
CA PRO A 46 3.37 8.58 1.16
C PRO A 46 3.37 10.07 1.58
N GLN A 47 4.53 10.71 1.57
CA GLN A 47 4.72 12.12 1.91
C GLN A 47 3.90 13.07 1.02
N LEU A 48 3.78 12.75 -0.27
CA LEU A 48 2.95 13.53 -1.19
C LEU A 48 1.46 13.44 -0.77
N ALA A 49 1.00 12.25 -0.36
CA ALA A 49 -0.33 12.09 0.18
C ALA A 49 -0.52 12.92 1.45
N GLU A 50 0.38 12.81 2.43
CA GLU A 50 0.32 13.57 3.69
C GLU A 50 0.20 15.09 3.43
N ALA A 51 1.02 15.62 2.52
CA ALA A 51 1.02 17.03 2.15
C ALA A 51 -0.30 17.48 1.49
N LEU A 52 -0.81 16.71 0.53
CA LEU A 52 -2.09 17.01 -0.13
C LEU A 52 -3.25 16.91 0.85
N LEU A 53 -3.24 15.92 1.73
CA LEU A 53 -4.26 15.76 2.78
C LEU A 53 -4.27 16.96 3.72
N GLY A 54 -3.10 17.36 4.25
CA GLY A 54 -2.99 18.51 5.15
C GLY A 54 -3.39 19.84 4.51
N ARG A 55 -3.19 20.00 3.20
CA ARG A 55 -3.54 21.25 2.48
C ARG A 55 -5.01 21.34 2.10
N TYR A 56 -5.62 20.22 1.69
CA TYR A 56 -6.93 20.24 1.03
C TYR A 56 -8.06 19.59 1.83
N VAL A 57 -7.75 18.82 2.86
CA VAL A 57 -8.76 18.14 3.67
C VAL A 57 -8.92 18.90 4.99
N PRO A 58 -10.12 19.41 5.32
CA PRO A 58 -10.33 20.05 6.61
C PRO A 58 -10.21 19.02 7.75
N PRO A 59 -9.82 19.41 8.98
CA PRO A 59 -9.78 18.50 10.12
C PRO A 59 -11.09 17.73 10.31
N GLY A 60 -10.99 16.40 10.48
CA GLY A 60 -12.16 15.51 10.55
C GLY A 60 -12.88 15.29 9.21
N GLY A 61 -12.31 15.79 8.10
CA GLY A 61 -12.80 15.57 6.75
C GLY A 61 -12.68 14.11 6.29
N ARG A 62 -13.27 13.84 5.13
CA ARG A 62 -13.30 12.51 4.49
C ARG A 62 -12.64 12.54 3.13
N VAL A 63 -11.88 11.50 2.83
CA VAL A 63 -11.10 11.32 1.61
C VAL A 63 -11.74 10.23 0.75
N LEU A 64 -11.86 10.47 -0.54
CA LEU A 64 -12.25 9.47 -1.54
C LEU A 64 -11.12 9.33 -2.55
N ASP A 65 -10.62 8.10 -2.70
CA ASP A 65 -9.70 7.74 -3.78
C ASP A 65 -10.39 6.75 -4.73
N PRO A 66 -10.82 7.19 -5.94
CA PRO A 66 -11.53 6.33 -6.88
C PRO A 66 -10.62 5.34 -7.63
N PHE A 67 -9.29 5.45 -7.49
CA PHE A 67 -8.29 4.61 -8.15
C PHE A 67 -7.19 4.22 -7.16
N ALA A 68 -7.62 3.66 -6.02
CA ALA A 68 -6.81 3.59 -4.82
C ALA A 68 -5.62 2.63 -4.91
N GLY A 69 -5.60 1.70 -5.88
CA GLY A 69 -4.47 0.81 -6.14
C GLY A 69 -4.09 0.05 -4.87
N SER A 70 -2.83 0.19 -4.46
CA SER A 70 -2.33 -0.46 -3.25
C SER A 70 -2.77 0.20 -1.92
N GLY A 71 -3.56 1.28 -1.95
CA GLY A 71 -4.13 1.94 -0.79
C GLY A 71 -3.29 3.02 -0.13
N THR A 72 -2.32 3.62 -0.82
CA THR A 72 -1.42 4.62 -0.22
C THR A 72 -2.21 5.78 0.39
N THR A 73 -3.16 6.35 -0.37
CA THR A 73 -4.05 7.44 0.10
C THR A 73 -4.79 7.07 1.37
N LEU A 74 -5.36 5.87 1.43
CA LEU A 74 -6.20 5.42 2.55
C LEU A 74 -5.38 5.30 3.83
N VAL A 75 -4.21 4.67 3.75
CA VAL A 75 -3.34 4.51 4.93
C VAL A 75 -2.92 5.88 5.47
N GLN A 76 -2.47 6.79 4.59
CA GLN A 76 -2.03 8.13 5.04
C GLN A 76 -3.19 8.98 5.56
N ALA A 77 -4.38 8.88 4.96
CA ALA A 77 -5.58 9.55 5.46
C ALA A 77 -5.94 9.08 6.87
N LEU A 78 -5.95 7.76 7.10
CA LEU A 78 -6.24 7.18 8.41
C LEU A 78 -5.17 7.51 9.46
N GLU A 79 -3.88 7.45 9.10
CA GLU A 79 -2.77 7.87 9.98
C GLU A 79 -2.87 9.36 10.35
N SER A 80 -3.40 10.18 9.44
CA SER A 80 -3.61 11.62 9.63
C SER A 80 -4.94 11.96 10.32
N GLY A 81 -5.72 10.96 10.75
CA GLY A 81 -6.98 11.15 11.48
C GLY A 81 -8.21 11.48 10.62
N TYR A 82 -8.12 11.29 9.30
CA TYR A 82 -9.25 11.45 8.38
C TYR A 82 -10.00 10.13 8.15
N ASP A 83 -11.28 10.23 7.78
CA ASP A 83 -11.99 9.09 7.20
C ASP A 83 -11.54 8.89 5.74
N ALA A 84 -11.50 7.64 5.27
CA ALA A 84 -11.12 7.34 3.89
C ALA A 84 -11.96 6.24 3.26
N VAL A 85 -12.27 6.40 1.97
CA VAL A 85 -12.89 5.40 1.10
C VAL A 85 -12.04 5.22 -0.14
N GLY A 86 -11.72 3.97 -0.48
CA GLY A 86 -10.97 3.63 -1.69
C GLY A 86 -11.77 2.71 -2.60
N VAL A 87 -11.67 2.95 -3.90
CA VAL A 87 -12.24 2.10 -4.95
C VAL A 87 -11.12 1.61 -5.84
N ASP A 88 -11.19 0.34 -6.23
CA ASP A 88 -10.31 -0.25 -7.23
C ASP A 88 -11.06 -1.36 -7.97
N VAL A 89 -10.71 -1.57 -9.25
CA VAL A 89 -11.31 -2.61 -10.08
C VAL A 89 -10.72 -3.99 -9.76
N ALA A 90 -9.47 -4.05 -9.32
CA ALA A 90 -8.80 -5.30 -9.02
C ALA A 90 -9.19 -5.79 -7.62
N ALA A 91 -9.83 -6.95 -7.55
CA ALA A 91 -10.23 -7.57 -6.28
C ALA A 91 -9.04 -7.75 -5.31
N PHE A 92 -7.85 -8.03 -5.85
CA PHE A 92 -6.62 -8.14 -5.06
C PHE A 92 -6.22 -6.82 -4.41
N ASN A 93 -6.31 -5.70 -5.14
CA ASN A 93 -6.04 -4.37 -4.58
C ASN A 93 -7.03 -4.04 -3.46
N CYS A 94 -8.31 -4.34 -3.67
CA CYS A 94 -9.34 -4.19 -2.62
C CYS A 94 -9.02 -5.01 -1.36
N LEU A 95 -8.54 -6.25 -1.50
CA LEU A 95 -8.08 -7.06 -0.37
C LEU A 95 -6.86 -6.43 0.31
N LEU A 96 -5.86 -6.03 -0.46
CA LEU A 96 -4.63 -5.42 0.05
C LEU A 96 -4.95 -4.14 0.84
N MET A 97 -5.83 -3.28 0.32
CA MET A 97 -6.30 -2.08 1.02
C MET A 97 -6.95 -2.43 2.35
N ARG A 98 -7.90 -3.38 2.37
CA ARG A 98 -8.56 -3.83 3.60
C ARG A 98 -7.58 -4.35 4.63
N VAL A 99 -6.58 -5.13 4.20
CA VAL A 99 -5.54 -5.64 5.10
C VAL A 99 -4.67 -4.50 5.65
N LYS A 100 -4.31 -3.53 4.81
CA LYS A 100 -3.48 -2.39 5.23
C LYS A 100 -4.18 -1.43 6.19
N THR A 101 -5.51 -1.31 6.09
CA THR A 101 -6.30 -0.33 6.85
C THR A 101 -7.09 -0.93 8.00
N ALA A 102 -7.14 -2.25 8.10
CA ALA A 102 -7.80 -2.93 9.21
C ALA A 102 -7.06 -2.69 10.54
N ARG A 103 -7.85 -2.65 11.61
CA ARG A 103 -7.32 -2.68 12.98
C ARG A 103 -7.11 -4.13 13.40
N TYR A 104 -5.90 -4.42 13.87
CA TYR A 104 -5.55 -5.75 14.36
C TYR A 104 -5.25 -5.71 15.85
N ASP A 105 -5.72 -6.73 16.55
CA ASP A 105 -5.17 -7.08 17.86
C ASP A 105 -3.82 -7.76 17.61
N ALA A 106 -2.73 -7.10 18.04
CA ALA A 106 -1.38 -7.57 17.78
C ALA A 106 -1.09 -8.94 18.43
N PHE A 107 -1.63 -9.19 19.63
CA PHE A 107 -1.43 -10.45 20.34
C PHE A 107 -2.16 -11.59 19.63
N ARG A 108 -3.41 -11.35 19.22
CA ARG A 108 -4.18 -12.33 18.46
C ARG A 108 -3.54 -12.59 17.10
N LEU A 109 -3.12 -11.54 16.38
CA LEU A 109 -2.45 -11.67 15.10
C LEU A 109 -1.16 -12.50 15.21
N GLU A 110 -0.35 -12.26 16.24
CA GLU A 110 0.86 -13.05 16.49
C GLU A 110 0.52 -14.52 16.74
N LYS A 111 -0.47 -14.79 17.60
CA LYS A 111 -0.92 -16.15 17.90
C LYS A 111 -1.40 -16.87 16.63
N ASP A 112 -2.29 -16.24 15.87
CA ASP A 112 -2.86 -16.80 14.64
C ASP A 112 -1.75 -17.07 13.60
N LEU A 113 -0.75 -16.17 13.50
CA LEU A 113 0.40 -16.35 12.62
C LEU A 113 1.27 -17.54 13.06
N ARG A 114 1.56 -17.68 14.35
CA ARG A 114 2.35 -18.81 14.89
C ARG A 114 1.62 -20.14 14.67
N GLU A 115 0.32 -20.17 14.85
CA GLU A 115 -0.51 -21.35 14.60
C GLU A 115 -0.56 -21.72 13.11
N ALA A 116 -0.75 -20.74 12.23
CA ALA A 116 -0.68 -20.97 10.79
C ALA A 116 0.71 -21.48 10.37
N TYR A 117 1.77 -20.92 10.96
CA TYR A 117 3.14 -21.33 10.70
C TYR A 117 3.44 -22.73 11.22
N SER A 118 2.95 -23.12 12.40
CA SER A 118 3.15 -24.47 12.95
C SER A 118 2.42 -25.55 12.15
N ARG A 119 1.37 -25.18 11.42
CA ARG A 119 0.65 -26.04 10.49
C ARG A 119 1.33 -26.16 9.12
N ARG A 120 2.44 -25.44 8.88
CA ARG A 120 3.21 -25.62 7.65
C ARG A 120 3.88 -27.00 7.65
N GLY A 121 3.37 -27.88 6.81
CA GLY A 121 4.06 -29.05 6.29
C GLY A 121 4.01 -29.01 4.77
N HIS A 122 4.83 -29.83 4.11
CA HIS A 122 4.78 -30.01 2.66
C HIS A 122 3.34 -30.31 2.23
N SER A 123 2.85 -29.58 1.23
CA SER A 123 1.62 -29.97 0.57
C SER A 123 1.74 -31.44 0.13
N ARG A 124 0.81 -32.29 0.57
CA ARG A 124 0.71 -33.67 0.07
C ARG A 124 0.07 -33.72 -1.32
N SER A 125 -0.44 -32.59 -1.83
CA SER A 125 -0.98 -32.50 -3.17
C SER A 125 0.14 -32.20 -4.16
N SER A 126 0.18 -32.96 -5.26
CA SER A 126 1.00 -32.61 -6.41
C SER A 126 0.43 -31.36 -7.06
N ALA A 127 1.26 -30.34 -7.34
CA ALA A 127 0.85 -29.24 -8.20
C ALA A 127 0.32 -29.77 -9.56
N ARG A 128 -0.79 -29.22 -10.03
CA ARG A 128 -1.44 -29.60 -11.31
C ARG A 128 -1.86 -28.35 -12.07
N GLY A 129 -1.94 -28.47 -13.40
CA GLY A 129 -2.29 -27.38 -14.29
C GLY A 129 -1.32 -26.21 -14.15
N TYR A 130 -1.85 -24.99 -14.12
CA TYR A 130 -1.02 -23.78 -14.13
C TYR A 130 0.02 -23.71 -13.01
N LEU A 131 -0.25 -24.32 -11.85
CA LEU A 131 0.71 -24.37 -10.74
C LEU A 131 1.95 -25.21 -11.07
N ALA A 132 1.80 -26.29 -11.83
CA ALA A 132 2.93 -27.09 -12.29
C ALA A 132 3.66 -26.42 -13.46
N ASP A 133 2.92 -25.72 -14.32
CA ASP A 133 3.46 -25.12 -15.55
C ASP A 133 4.24 -23.82 -15.29
N TRP A 134 3.84 -23.05 -14.27
CA TRP A 134 4.35 -21.69 -14.03
C TRP A 134 5.21 -21.52 -12.79
N TYR A 135 5.16 -22.44 -11.81
CA TYR A 135 5.97 -22.35 -10.60
C TYR A 135 7.15 -23.32 -10.64
N ALA A 136 8.29 -22.90 -10.08
CA ALA A 136 9.44 -23.78 -9.90
C ALA A 136 9.07 -24.97 -9.01
N ALA A 137 9.63 -26.15 -9.28
CA ALA A 137 9.31 -27.41 -8.57
C ALA A 137 9.37 -27.29 -7.04
N ARG A 138 10.28 -26.45 -6.50
CA ARG A 138 10.36 -26.14 -5.07
C ARG A 138 9.15 -25.35 -4.56
N ALA A 139 8.74 -24.29 -5.27
CA ALA A 139 7.59 -23.47 -4.91
C ALA A 139 6.26 -24.21 -5.11
N ALA A 140 6.22 -25.15 -6.06
CA ALA A 140 5.08 -26.01 -6.31
C ALA A 140 4.91 -27.14 -5.28
N ALA A 141 5.93 -27.39 -4.45
CA ALA A 141 5.95 -28.44 -3.42
C ALA A 141 5.76 -27.91 -1.98
N GLU A 142 5.68 -26.58 -1.82
CA GLU A 142 5.34 -25.88 -0.57
C GLU A 142 3.82 -25.71 -0.45
#